data_AF-A0A525JAR3-F1
#
_entry.id   AF-A0A525JAR3-F1
#
_cell.length_a   1.000
_cell.length_b   1.000
_cell.length_c   1.000
_cell.angle_alpha   90.00
_cell.angle_beta   90.00
_cell.angle_gamma   90.00
#
_symmetry.space_group_name_H-M   'P 1'
#
loop_
_entity.id
_entity.type
_entity.pdbx_description
1 polymer ?
#
loop_
_entity_poly.entity_id
_entity_poly.type
_entity_poly.pdbx_seq_one_letter_code
_entity_poly.pdbx_strand_id
1 'polypeptide(L)'
;LAIPVLAGSAAYGVAEAFGWHATLEAKAPDAVGFYTIIAAATVIGFGLGFTGINAIHMLVWSAVLNGIVAVPIMAIMMVIVGNSRLMGRFRAKPWLIGFGWVGTGLMALAVVALLWSSLVALS
;
A
#
# COMPACT_ATOMS: atom_id res chain seq x y z
N LEU A 1 11.91 -12.38 -8.43
CA LEU A 1 11.14 -13.41 -7.69
C LEU A 1 10.00 -12.83 -6.83
N ALA A 2 10.09 -11.60 -6.31
CA ALA A 2 9.06 -11.01 -5.43
C ALA A 2 7.80 -10.45 -6.14
N ILE A 3 7.88 -10.15 -7.45
CA ILE A 3 6.80 -9.51 -8.22
C ILE A 3 5.47 -10.29 -8.14
N PRO A 4 5.45 -11.64 -8.31
CA PRO A 4 4.20 -12.40 -8.26
C PRO A 4 3.57 -12.45 -6.86
N VAL A 5 4.39 -12.53 -5.80
CA VAL A 5 3.90 -12.60 -4.41
C VAL A 5 3.29 -11.25 -3.98
N LEU A 6 3.93 -10.14 -4.36
CA LEU A 6 3.40 -8.80 -4.11
C LEU A 6 2.09 -8.57 -4.89
N ALA A 7 2.05 -8.95 -6.17
CA ALA A 7 0.84 -8.89 -6.99
C ALA A 7 -0.29 -9.75 -6.39
N GLY A 8 0.03 -10.94 -5.89
CA GLY A 8 -0.92 -11.81 -5.18
C GLY A 8 -1.49 -11.16 -3.92
N SER A 9 -0.66 -10.52 -3.09
CA SER A 9 -1.13 -9.85 -1.86
C SER A 9 -2.05 -8.65 -2.15
N ALA A 10 -1.74 -7.86 -3.19
CA ALA A 10 -2.59 -6.75 -3.63
C ALA A 10 -3.91 -7.25 -4.21
N ALA A 11 -3.88 -8.28 -5.06
CA ALA A 11 -5.09 -8.90 -5.61
C ALA A 11 -5.98 -9.49 -4.52
N TYR A 12 -5.39 -10.09 -3.49
CA TYR A 12 -6.11 -10.60 -2.33
C TYR A 12 -6.82 -9.47 -1.57
N GLY A 13 -6.10 -8.40 -1.20
CA GLY A 13 -6.68 -7.27 -0.47
C GLY A 13 -7.78 -6.55 -1.25
N VAL A 14 -7.63 -6.41 -2.58
CA VAL A 14 -8.68 -5.84 -3.45
C VAL A 14 -9.90 -6.76 -3.50
N ALA A 15 -9.70 -8.06 -3.74
CA ALA A 15 -10.81 -8.99 -3.83
C ALA A 15 -11.56 -9.15 -2.49
N GLU A 16 -10.86 -9.10 -1.36
CA GLU A 16 -11.46 -9.05 -0.01
C GLU A 16 -12.26 -7.76 0.20
N ALA A 17 -11.75 -6.60 -0.23
CA ALA A 17 -12.46 -5.33 -0.16
C ALA A 17 -13.74 -5.30 -1.02
N PHE A 18 -13.77 -6.02 -2.15
CA PHE A 18 -14.94 -6.18 -3.02
C PHE A 18 -15.85 -7.36 -2.62
N GLY A 19 -15.50 -8.12 -1.58
CA GLY A 19 -16.29 -9.29 -1.12
C GLY A 19 -16.26 -10.48 -2.08
N TRP A 20 -15.28 -10.54 -2.98
CA TRP A 20 -15.08 -11.67 -3.89
C TRP A 20 -14.27 -12.77 -3.22
N HIS A 21 -14.59 -14.03 -3.54
CA HIS A 21 -13.86 -15.19 -3.00
C HIS A 21 -12.42 -15.20 -3.52
N ALA A 22 -11.49 -14.73 -2.69
CA ALA A 22 -10.07 -14.66 -2.97
C ALA A 22 -9.36 -15.70 -2.10
N THR A 23 -9.13 -16.91 -2.63
CA THR A 23 -8.47 -17.96 -1.87
C THR A 23 -7.57 -18.77 -2.80
N LEU A 24 -6.29 -18.86 -2.43
CA LEU A 24 -5.26 -19.68 -3.08
C LEU A 24 -5.54 -21.20 -2.96
N GLU A 25 -6.43 -21.60 -2.05
CA GLU A 25 -6.89 -22.98 -1.83
C GLU A 25 -8.18 -23.33 -2.60
N ALA A 26 -8.80 -22.39 -3.31
CA ALA A 26 -10.04 -22.58 -4.05
C ALA A 26 -9.72 -22.86 -5.52
N LYS A 27 -10.44 -23.83 -6.10
CA LYS A 27 -10.26 -24.29 -7.49
C LYS A 27 -10.31 -23.11 -8.48
N ALA A 28 -9.37 -23.13 -9.43
CA ALA A 28 -9.19 -22.16 -10.52
C ALA A 28 -10.47 -21.56 -11.18
N PRO A 29 -11.62 -22.27 -11.31
CA PRO A 29 -12.86 -21.67 -11.81
C PRO A 29 -13.59 -20.68 -10.88
N ASP A 30 -13.37 -20.68 -9.56
CA ASP A 30 -14.15 -19.82 -8.62
C ASP A 30 -13.45 -18.50 -8.24
N ALA A 31 -12.17 -18.34 -8.61
CA ALA A 31 -11.35 -17.17 -8.28
C ALA A 31 -10.96 -16.36 -9.53
N VAL A 32 -11.88 -16.25 -10.50
CA VAL A 32 -11.65 -15.52 -11.77
C VAL A 32 -11.19 -14.08 -11.50
N GLY A 33 -11.75 -13.42 -10.49
CA GLY A 33 -11.37 -12.05 -10.10
C GLY A 33 -9.90 -11.92 -9.63
N PHE A 34 -9.36 -12.92 -8.95
CA PHE A 34 -7.98 -12.88 -8.46
C PHE A 34 -6.97 -13.02 -9.61
N TYR A 35 -7.21 -13.98 -10.50
CA TYR A 35 -6.35 -14.21 -11.65
C TYR A 35 -6.43 -13.08 -12.69
N THR A 36 -7.59 -12.45 -12.88
CA THR A 36 -7.73 -11.29 -13.78
C THR A 36 -6.97 -10.08 -13.28
N ILE A 37 -6.96 -9.81 -11.96
CA ILE A 37 -6.18 -8.71 -11.37
C ILE A 37 -4.68 -8.94 -11.60
N ILE A 38 -4.19 -10.16 -11.38
CA ILE A 38 -2.76 -10.50 -11.59
C ILE A 38 -2.40 -10.39 -13.08
N ALA A 39 -3.23 -10.93 -13.97
CA ALA A 39 -3.00 -10.85 -15.41
C ALA A 39 -3.02 -9.39 -15.90
N ALA A 40 -3.99 -8.59 -15.47
CA ALA A 40 -4.08 -7.17 -15.80
C ALA A 40 -2.87 -6.39 -15.28
N ALA A 41 -2.48 -6.60 -14.02
CA ALA A 41 -1.30 -5.95 -13.44
C ALA A 41 -0.02 -6.29 -14.21
N THR A 42 0.13 -7.54 -14.64
CA THR A 42 1.29 -8.00 -15.41
C THR A 42 1.33 -7.37 -16.81
N VAL A 43 0.19 -7.32 -17.51
CA VAL A 43 0.08 -6.71 -18.84
C VAL A 43 0.32 -5.20 -18.77
N ILE A 44 -0.24 -4.51 -17.78
CA ILE A 44 -0.05 -3.07 -17.57
C ILE A 44 1.41 -2.78 -17.25
N GLY A 45 2.02 -3.51 -16.31
CA GLY A 45 3.43 -3.33 -15.94
C GLY A 45 4.38 -3.58 -17.11
N PHE A 46 4.10 -4.61 -17.92
CA PHE A 46 4.86 -4.89 -19.14
C PHE A 46 4.67 -3.80 -20.20
N GLY A 47 3.44 -3.32 -20.40
CA GLY A 47 3.13 -2.25 -21.36
C GLY A 47 3.76 -0.92 -20.99
N LEU A 48 3.78 -0.57 -19.69
CA LEU A 48 4.47 0.62 -19.19
C LEU A 48 5.99 0.54 -19.41
N GLY A 49 6.58 -0.66 -19.42
CA GLY A 49 7.99 -0.86 -19.76
C GLY A 49 8.36 -0.51 -21.21
N PHE A 50 7.40 -0.54 -22.14
CA PHE A 50 7.61 -0.13 -23.53
C PHE A 50 7.34 1.36 -23.78
N THR A 51 6.60 2.02 -22.90
CA THR A 51 6.48 3.47 -22.93
C THR A 51 7.81 4.06 -22.48
N GLY A 52 8.50 4.84 -23.33
CA GLY A 52 9.80 5.47 -23.04
C GLY A 52 9.78 6.53 -21.92
N ILE A 53 8.85 6.40 -20.97
CA ILE A 53 8.77 7.20 -19.76
C ILE A 53 10.00 6.87 -18.91
N ASN A 54 10.75 7.91 -18.53
CA ASN A 54 11.92 7.75 -17.67
C ASN A 54 11.54 6.98 -16.40
N ALA A 55 12.12 5.78 -16.21
CA ALA A 55 11.87 4.92 -15.05
C ALA A 55 12.09 5.65 -13.72
N ILE A 56 12.99 6.64 -13.71
CA ILE A 56 13.23 7.54 -12.56
C ILE A 56 11.96 8.30 -12.18
N HIS A 57 11.22 8.83 -13.16
CA HIS A 57 9.98 9.56 -12.89
C HIS A 57 8.88 8.62 -12.36
N MET A 58 8.77 7.41 -12.91
CA MET A 58 7.85 6.38 -12.38
C MET A 58 8.20 5.97 -10.95
N LEU A 59 9.49 5.85 -10.63
CA LEU A 59 9.96 5.54 -9.29
C LEU A 59 9.59 6.66 -8.29
N VAL A 60 9.77 7.92 -8.68
CA VAL A 60 9.38 9.07 -7.86
C VAL A 60 7.87 9.08 -7.62
N TRP A 61 7.05 8.87 -8.66
CA TRP A 61 5.59 8.76 -8.51
C TRP A 61 5.17 7.59 -7.61
N SER A 62 5.83 6.44 -7.73
CA SER A 62 5.58 5.30 -6.85
C SER A 62 5.93 5.61 -5.39
N ALA A 63 7.01 6.35 -5.13
CA ALA A 63 7.39 6.77 -3.79
C ALA A 63 6.39 7.75 -3.19
N VAL A 64 5.90 8.71 -3.98
CA VAL A 64 4.85 9.67 -3.57
C VAL A 64 3.58 8.91 -3.17
N LEU A 65 3.09 8.01 -4.05
CA LEU A 65 1.89 7.21 -3.79
C LEU A 65 2.05 6.34 -2.54
N ASN A 66 3.20 5.68 -2.37
CA ASN A 66 3.47 4.89 -1.17
C ASN A 66 3.48 5.76 0.10
N GLY A 67 4.12 6.93 0.07
CA GLY A 67 4.10 7.88 1.17
C GLY A 67 2.67 8.31 1.56
N ILE A 68 1.83 8.63 0.58
CA ILE A 68 0.43 9.01 0.80
C ILE A 68 -0.37 7.86 1.40
N VAL A 69 -0.20 6.63 0.90
CA VAL A 69 -0.94 5.42 1.37
C VAL A 69 -0.43 4.93 2.73
N ALA A 70 0.86 5.09 3.03
CA ALA A 70 1.46 4.65 4.28
C ALA A 70 0.90 5.41 5.50
N VAL A 71 0.64 6.71 5.37
CA VAL A 71 0.12 7.56 6.46
C VAL A 71 -1.23 7.06 7.02
N PRO A 72 -2.31 6.87 6.23
CA PRO A 72 -3.57 6.36 6.74
C PRO A 72 -3.45 4.93 7.27
N ILE A 73 -2.68 4.06 6.61
CA ILE A 73 -2.46 2.69 7.09
C ILE A 73 -1.79 2.71 8.47
N MET A 74 -0.73 3.49 8.65
CA MET A 74 -0.04 3.63 9.92
C MET A 74 -0.92 4.27 10.99
N ALA A 75 -1.74 5.27 10.64
CA ALA A 75 -2.67 5.88 11.57
C ALA A 75 -3.71 4.85 12.07
N ILE A 76 -4.30 4.07 11.17
CA ILE A 76 -5.23 2.99 11.51
C ILE A 76 -4.53 1.95 12.41
N MET A 77 -3.32 1.53 12.04
CA MET A 77 -2.53 0.59 12.83
C MET A 77 -2.24 1.12 14.24
N MET A 78 -1.89 2.40 14.40
CA MET A 78 -1.66 3.02 15.71
C MET A 78 -2.94 3.09 16.54
N VAL A 79 -4.09 3.33 15.92
CA VAL A 79 -5.40 3.29 16.62
C VAL A 79 -5.71 1.86 17.09
N ILE A 80 -5.50 0.85 16.24
CA ILE A 80 -5.73 -0.56 16.59
C ILE A 80 -4.79 -0.98 17.72
N VAL A 81 -3.50 -0.69 17.56
CA VAL A 81 -2.44 -1.10 18.49
C VAL A 81 -2.52 -0.35 19.83
N GLY A 82 -3.04 0.87 19.81
CA GLY A 82 -3.29 1.67 21.00
C GLY A 82 -4.56 1.27 21.76
N ASN A 83 -5.51 0.60 21.12
CA ASN A 83 -6.79 0.24 21.72
C ASN A 83 -6.69 -1.08 22.51
N SER A 84 -6.76 -0.97 23.83
CA SER A 84 -6.76 -2.14 24.73
C SER A 84 -7.97 -3.06 24.55
N ARG A 85 -9.08 -2.58 23.97
CA ARG A 85 -10.24 -3.41 23.67
C ARG A 85 -10.03 -4.31 22.44
N LEU A 86 -9.21 -3.89 21.48
CA LEU A 86 -8.90 -4.67 20.26
C LEU A 86 -7.72 -5.61 20.49
N MET A 87 -6.72 -5.19 21.25
CA MET A 87 -5.45 -5.92 21.42
C MET A 87 -5.35 -6.70 22.75
N GLY A 88 -6.30 -6.52 23.67
CA GLY A 88 -6.34 -7.21 24.96
C GLY A 88 -5.05 -7.06 25.78
N ARG A 89 -4.39 -8.18 26.07
CA ARG A 89 -3.14 -8.25 26.86
C ARG A 89 -1.86 -7.94 26.06
N PHE A 90 -1.93 -7.88 24.73
CA PHE A 90 -0.78 -7.60 23.85
C PHE A 90 -0.67 -6.14 23.43
N ARG A 91 -1.14 -5.21 24.27
CA ARG A 91 -1.07 -3.77 23.98
C ARG A 91 0.39 -3.35 23.78
N ALA A 92 0.67 -2.59 22.73
CA ALA A 92 1.98 -1.98 22.59
C ALA A 92 2.28 -1.05 23.77
N LYS A 93 3.54 -1.03 24.20
CA LYS A 93 4.01 -0.11 25.24
C LYS A 93 3.66 1.34 24.84
N PRO A 94 3.20 2.19 25.76
CA PRO A 94 2.84 3.57 25.46
C PRO A 94 3.99 4.38 24.84
N TRP A 95 5.25 4.05 25.16
CA TRP A 95 6.40 4.66 24.51
C TRP A 95 6.55 4.29 23.03
N LEU A 96 6.19 3.05 22.66
CA LEU A 96 6.22 2.57 21.28
C LEU A 96 5.10 3.23 20.46
N ILE A 97 3.92 3.44 21.07
CA ILE A 97 2.82 4.20 20.46
C ILE A 97 3.23 5.66 20.27
N GLY A 98 3.91 6.26 21.25
CA GLY A 98 4.45 7.62 21.14
C GLY A 98 5.43 7.77 19.97
N PHE A 99 6.43 6.87 19.87
CA PHE A 99 7.33 6.85 18.72
C PHE A 99 6.61 6.58 17.40
N GLY A 100 5.61 5.71 17.40
CA GLY A 100 4.78 5.43 16.24
C GLY A 100 4.03 6.66 15.73
N TRP A 101 3.44 7.44 16.63
CA TRP A 101 2.80 8.71 16.30
C TRP A 101 3.79 9.77 15.83
N VAL A 102 4.98 9.85 16.44
CA VAL A 102 6.05 10.75 15.97
C VAL A 102 6.50 10.38 14.57
N GLY A 103 6.71 9.08 14.28
CA GLY A 103 7.06 8.59 12.95
C GLY A 103 5.96 8.84 11.92
N THR A 104 4.70 8.65 12.31
CA THR A 104 3.54 8.96 11.45
C THR A 104 3.45 10.45 11.13
N GLY A 105 3.63 11.31 12.14
CA GLY A 105 3.64 12.76 11.97
C GLY A 105 4.81 13.24 11.09
N LEU A 106 6.00 12.66 11.28
CA LEU A 106 7.18 12.99 10.47
C LEU A 106 6.99 12.55 9.01
N MET A 107 6.45 11.36 8.77
CA MET A 107 6.12 10.91 7.40
C MET A 107 5.03 11.78 6.76
N ALA A 108 3.98 12.15 7.51
CA ALA A 108 2.96 13.06 7.00
C ALA A 108 3.54 14.43 6.62
N LEU A 109 4.43 14.99 7.45
CA LEU A 109 5.16 16.23 7.14
C LEU A 109 6.03 16.09 5.89
N ALA A 110 6.76 14.98 5.75
CA ALA A 110 7.58 14.71 4.58
C ALA A 110 6.73 14.60 3.30
N VAL A 111 5.57 13.95 3.36
CA VAL A 111 4.63 13.86 2.22
C VAL A 111 4.08 15.23 1.86
N VAL A 112 3.71 16.06 2.84
CA VAL A 112 3.23 17.43 2.58
C VAL A 112 4.34 18.30 1.98
N ALA A 113 5.57 18.19 2.47
CA ALA A 113 6.72 18.91 1.92
C ALA A 113 7.06 18.45 0.49
N LEU A 114 6.92 17.16 0.21
CA LEU A 114 7.11 16.58 -1.13
C LEU A 114 6.02 17.03 -2.11
N LEU A 115 4.75 17.06 -1.67
CA LEU A 115 3.65 17.61 -2.47
C LEU A 115 3.89 19.09 -2.77
N TRP A 116 4.31 19.86 -1.77
CA TRP A 116 4.66 21.27 -1.92
C TRP A 116 5.81 21.47 -2.92
N SER A 117 6.89 20.69 -2.82
CA SER A 117 8.00 20.80 -3.77
C SER A 117 7.61 20.39 -5.19
N SER A 118 6.76 19.37 -5.34
CA SER A 118 6.25 18.96 -6.64
C SER A 118 5.32 20.00 -7.28
N LEU A 119 4.53 20.73 -6.48
CA LEU A 119 3.70 21.84 -6.95
C LEU A 119 4.53 23.07 -7.35
N VAL A 120 5.56 23.39 -6.58
CA VAL A 120 6.49 24.50 -6.88
C VAL A 120 7.37 24.19 -8.10
N ALA A 121 7.69 22.92 -8.36
CA ALA A 121 8.43 22.52 -9.56
C ALA A 121 7.60 22.58 -10.86
N LEU A 122 6.27 22.70 -10.76
CA LEU A 122 5.36 22.84 -11.90
C LEU A 122 4.93 24.30 -12.18
N SER A 123 5.33 25.28 -11.35
CA SER A 123 5.07 26.73 -11.52
C SER A 123 6.31 27.49 -11.96
#